data_AF-A0A5D4RLU3-F1
#
_entry.id   AF-A0A5D4RLU3-F1
#
_cell.length_a   1.000
_cell.length_b   1.000
_cell.length_c   1.000
_cell.angle_alpha   90.00
_cell.angle_beta   90.00
_cell.angle_gamma   90.00
#
_symmetry.space_group_name_H-M   'P 1'
#
loop_
_entity.id
_entity.type
_entity.pdbx_description
1 polymer ?
#
loop_
_entity_poly.entity_id
_entity_poly.type
_entity_poly.pdbx_seq_one_letter_code
_entity_poly.pdbx_strand_id
1 'polypeptide(L)' 'MNIGAGFILLLMGAVLLITGCSMLKRNQKAASLTLAGATIILCISVLLLTGIYDPYNNHIH' A
#
# COMPACT_ATOMS: atom_id res chain seq x y z
N MET A 1 -11.41 -7.45 10.52
CA MET A 1 -11.57 -7.53 9.04
C MET A 1 -12.44 -6.37 8.54
N ASN A 2 -11.89 -5.45 7.74
CA ASN A 2 -12.67 -4.40 7.08
C ASN A 2 -12.28 -4.33 5.61
N ILE A 3 -12.91 -5.21 4.82
CA ILE A 3 -12.70 -5.32 3.37
C ILE A 3 -12.97 -4.01 2.64
N GLY A 4 -13.97 -3.23 3.09
CA GLY A 4 -14.31 -1.93 2.49
C GLY A 4 -13.17 -0.92 2.60
N ALA A 5 -12.53 -0.83 3.76
CA ALA A 5 -11.36 0.02 3.94
C ALA A 5 -10.16 -0.45 3.10
N GLY A 6 -10.01 -1.76 2.89
CA GLY A 6 -8.97 -2.32 2.00
C GLY A 6 -9.12 -1.87 0.54
N PHE A 7 -10.35 -1.82 0.03
CA PHE A 7 -10.63 -1.32 -1.33
C PHE A 7 -10.33 0.18 -1.49
N ILE A 8 -10.62 0.99 -0.46
CA ILE A 8 -10.30 2.42 -0.48
C ILE A 8 -8.78 2.62 -0.51
N LEU A 9 -8.03 1.85 0.29
CA LEU A 9 -6.57 1.88 0.25
C LEU A 9 -6.01 1.44 -1.11
N LEU A 10 -6.61 0.44 -1.76
CA LEU A 10 -6.19 -0.02 -3.09
C LEU A 10 -6.28 1.11 -4.12
N LEU A 11 -7.39 1.85 -4.15
CA LEU A 11 -7.56 3.01 -5.04
C LEU A 11 -6.53 4.10 -4.73
N MET A 12 -6.27 4.37 -3.45
CA MET A 12 -5.29 5.37 -3.03
C MET A 12 -3.86 4.96 -3.43
N GLY A 13 -3.55 3.67 -3.35
CA GLY A 13 -2.27 3.11 -3.81
C GLY A 13 -2.07 3.20 -5.31
N ALA A 14 -3.13 3.03 -6.11
CA ALA A 14 -3.05 3.21 -7.57
C ALA A 14 -2.68 4.65 -7.94
N VAL A 15 -3.27 5.65 -7.28
CA VAL A 15 -2.94 7.08 -7.49
C VAL A 15 -1.49 7.37 -7.09
N LEU A 16 -1.03 6.80 -5.97
CA LEU A 16 0.36 6.92 -5.53
C LEU A 16 1.34 6.31 -6.54
N LEU A 17 1.05 5.11 -7.07
CA LEU A 17 1.89 4.46 -8.09
C LEU A 17 2.03 5.31 -9.36
N ILE A 18 0.93 5.87 -9.86
CA ILE A 18 0.93 6.73 -11.05
C ILE A 18 1.80 7.98 -10.80
N THR A 19 1.68 8.56 -9.60
CA THR A 19 2.48 9.73 -9.18
C THR A 19 3.96 9.35 -9.08
N GLY A 20 4.26 8.14 -8.58
CA GLY A 20 5.62 7.63 -8.41
C GLY A 20 6.33 7.41 -9.74
N CYS A 21 5.65 6.76 -10.69
CA CYS A 21 6.15 6.58 -12.05
C CYS A 21 6.40 7.93 -12.74
N SER A 22 5.52 8.91 -12.54
CA SER A 22 5.66 10.26 -13.10
C SER A 22 6.87 11.01 -12.53
N MET A 23 7.17 10.83 -11.24
CA MET A 23 8.33 11.43 -10.57
C MET A 23 9.65 10.76 -10.96
N LEU A 24 9.65 9.44 -11.15
CA LEU A 24 10.81 8.70 -11.67
C LEU A 24 11.21 9.22 -13.07
N LYS A 25 10.23 9.49 -13.93
CA LYS A 25 10.44 10.07 -15.27
C LYS A 25 11.07 11.47 -15.22
N ARG A 26 10.84 12.25 -14.15
CA ARG A 26 11.46 13.57 -13.92
C ARG A 26 12.82 13.49 -13.23
N ASN A 27 13.40 12.29 -13.11
CA ASN A 27 14.70 12.01 -12.47
C ASN A 27 14.76 12.43 -10.99
N GLN A 28 13.60 12.58 -10.33
CA GLN A 28 13.51 12.90 -8.91
C GLN A 28 13.68 11.63 -8.07
N LYS A 29 14.94 11.16 -7.98
CA LYS A 29 15.31 9.91 -7.31
C LYS A 29 14.83 9.85 -5.85
N ALA A 30 14.92 10.95 -5.11
CA ALA A 30 14.45 11.02 -3.72
C ALA A 30 12.93 10.80 -3.60
N ALA A 31 12.14 11.43 -4.47
CA ALA A 31 10.69 11.26 -4.53
C ALA A 31 10.31 9.83 -4.95
N SER A 32 11.01 9.28 -5.95
CA SER A 32 10.81 7.88 -6.36
C SER A 32 11.07 6.90 -5.21
N LEU A 33 12.09 7.13 -4.39
CA LEU A 33 12.43 6.24 -3.27
C LEU A 33 11.38 6.30 -2.16
N THR A 34 10.89 7.50 -1.83
CA THR A 34 9.80 7.69 -0.87
C THR A 34 8.50 7.06 -1.35
N LEU A 35 8.20 7.18 -2.65
CA LEU A 35 7.03 6.55 -3.26
C LEU A 35 7.12 5.02 -3.28
N ALA A 36 8.30 4.45 -3.54
CA ALA A 36 8.52 3.00 -3.43
C ALA A 36 8.24 2.50 -2.00
N GLY A 37 8.78 3.18 -0.98
CA GLY A 37 8.53 2.86 0.43
C GLY A 37 7.05 3.00 0.81
N ALA A 38 6.39 4.08 0.37
CA ALA A 38 4.97 4.30 0.61
C ALA A 38 4.10 3.19 0.00
N THR A 39 4.45 2.70 -1.20
CA THR A 39 3.72 1.63 -1.87
C THR A 39 3.80 0.30 -1.11
N ILE A 40 4.97 -0.02 -0.54
CA ILE A 40 5.16 -1.25 0.25
C ILE A 40 4.29 -1.21 1.52
N ILE A 41 4.30 -0.09 2.24
CA ILE A 41 3.47 0.11 3.45
C ILE A 41 1.98 0.00 3.09
N LEU A 42 1.58 0.54 1.94
CA LEU A 42 0.21 0.46 1.44
C LEU A 42 -0.21 -0.97 1.13
N CYS A 43 0.64 -1.77 0.46
CA CYS A 43 0.38 -3.18 0.19
C CYS A 43 0.18 -3.98 1.49
N ILE A 44 1.05 -3.78 2.49
CA ILE A 44 0.94 -4.43 3.80
C ILE A 44 -0.37 -4.03 4.48
N SER A 45 -0.73 -2.74 4.40
CA SER A 45 -1.98 -2.22 4.98
C SER A 45 -3.21 -2.83 4.34
N VAL A 46 -3.24 -3.00 3.01
CA VAL A 46 -4.34 -3.67 2.29
C VAL A 46 -4.46 -5.13 2.72
N LEU A 47 -3.35 -5.87 2.82
CA LEU A 47 -3.33 -7.27 3.24
C LEU A 47 -3.91 -7.47 4.66
N LEU A 48 -3.53 -6.59 5.59
CA LEU A 48 -4.02 -6.60 6.97
C LEU A 48 -5.51 -6.21 7.05
N LEU A 49 -5.94 -5.17 6.33
CA LEU A 49 -7.33 -4.68 6.38
C LEU A 49 -8.32 -5.63 5.75
N THR A 50 -7.96 -6.20 4.60
CA THR A 50 -8.78 -7.18 3.88
C THR A 50 -8.91 -8.50 4.65
N GLY A 51 -8.01 -8.75 5.60
CA GLY A 51 -7.98 -10.00 6.37
C GLY A 51 -7.44 -11.18 5.58
N ILE A 52 -6.89 -10.95 4.38
CA ILE A 52 -6.18 -11.98 3.60
C ILE A 52 -4.95 -12.46 4.39
N TYR A 53 -4.31 -11.55 5.13
CA TYR A 53 -3.25 -11.86 6.05
C TYR A 53 -3.62 -11.34 7.45
N ASP A 54 -4.09 -12.22 8.31
CA ASP A 54 -4.35 -11.93 9.72
C ASP A 54 -3.35 -12.71 10.60
N PRO A 55 -2.23 -12.07 11.01
CA PRO A 55 -1.24 -12.72 11.87
C PRO A 55 -1.75 -12.97 13.29
N TYR A 56 -2.84 -12.31 13.71
CA TYR A 56 -3.42 -12.45 15.05
C TYR A 56 -4.47 -13.57 15.12
N ASN A 57 -5.04 -14.00 14.00
CA ASN A 57 -5.99 -15.10 13.94
C ASN A 57 -5.44 -16.42 14.50
N ASN A 58 -4.12 -16.60 14.49
CA ASN A 58 -3.47 -17.83 14.98
C ASN A 58 -3.10 -17.78 16.49
N HIS A 59 -3.30 -16.63 17.16
CA HIS A 59 -2.92 -16.42 18.57
C HIS A 59 -4.13 -16.33 19.52
N ILE A 60 -5.36 -16.33 18.98
CA ILE A 60 -6.60 -16.35 19.75
C ILE A 60 -7.16 -17.78 19.67
N HIS A 61 -6.60 -18.71 20.44
CA HIS A 61 -7.18 -20.04 20.68
C HIS A 61 -7.06 -20.38 22.16
#